data_AF-A0A0P6XK25-F1
#
_entry.id   AF-A0A0P6XK25-F1
#
_cell.length_a   1.000
_cell.length_b   1.000
_cell.length_c   1.000
_cell.angle_alpha   90.00
_cell.angle_beta   90.00
_cell.angle_gamma   90.00
#
_symmetry.space_group_name_H-M   'P 1'
#
loop_
_entity.id
_entity.type
_entity.pdbx_description
1 polymer ?
#
loop_
_entity_poly.entity_id
_entity_poly.type
_entity_poly.pdbx_seq_one_letter_code
_entity_poly.pdbx_strand_id
1 'polypeptide(L)' 'MFQLNYVADGGAEQNLGSWTQTYDGKWESLDVDLSSLDGKSVQFILKVLNNGNSQDDLAFWLAPRVVR' A
#
# COMPACT_ATOMS: atom_id res chain seq x y z
N MET A 1 0.55 -1.88 -10.54
CA MET A 1 -0.51 -1.55 -9.57
C MET A 1 0.07 -1.55 -8.17
N PHE A 2 -0.16 -0.49 -7.39
CA PHE A 2 0.24 -0.39 -6.00
C PHE A 2 -0.90 -0.84 -5.09
N GLN A 3 -0.58 -1.49 -3.98
CA GLN A 3 -1.54 -1.93 -2.99
C GLN A 3 -1.02 -1.66 -1.58
N LEU A 4 -1.94 -1.27 -0.70
CA LEU A 4 -1.74 -1.25 0.74
C LEU A 4 -2.57 -2.39 1.29
N ASN A 5 -1.90 -3.37 1.85
CA ASN A 5 -2.52 -4.52 2.49
C ASN A 5 -2.17 -4.51 3.98
N TYR A 6 -2.89 -5.30 4.75
CA TYR A 6 -2.60 -5.49 6.16
C TYR A 6 -2.93 -6.90 6.63
N VAL A 7 -2.27 -7.30 7.70
CA VAL A 7 -2.67 -8.44 8.54
C VAL A 7 -2.99 -7.88 9.92
N ALA A 8 -4.17 -8.21 10.43
CA ALA A 8 -4.57 -7.87 11.80
C ALA A 8 -4.61 -9.13 12.66
N ASP A 9 -4.04 -9.03 13.86
CA ASP A 9 -4.07 -10.06 14.90
C ASP A 9 -3.63 -11.46 14.42
N GLY A 10 -2.67 -11.49 13.50
CA GLY A 10 -2.14 -12.73 12.91
C GLY A 10 -3.08 -13.44 11.93
N GLY A 11 -4.14 -12.77 11.48
CA GLY A 11 -5.10 -13.30 10.52
C GLY A 11 -4.60 -13.37 9.07
N ALA A 12 -5.55 -13.45 8.13
CA ALA A 12 -5.25 -13.44 6.70
C ALA A 12 -4.95 -12.01 6.20
N GLU A 13 -4.15 -11.91 5.15
CA GLU A 13 -3.89 -10.65 4.44
C GLU A 13 -5.21 -10.08 3.87
N GLN A 14 -5.45 -8.80 4.14
CA GLN A 14 -6.59 -8.02 3.67
C GLN A 14 -6.10 -6.80 2.86
N ASN A 15 -6.87 -6.37 1.87
CA ASN A 15 -6.57 -5.17 1.07
C ASN A 15 -7.23 -3.93 1.68
N LEU A 16 -6.44 -2.89 2.00
CA LEU A 16 -6.95 -1.56 2.38
C LEU A 16 -7.21 -0.68 1.15
N GLY A 17 -6.47 -0.91 0.08
CA GLY A 17 -6.65 -0.18 -1.17
C GLY A 17 -5.73 -0.65 -2.27
N SER A 18 -6.12 -0.35 -3.50
CA SER A 18 -5.34 -0.60 -4.70
C SER A 18 -5.38 0.65 -5.60
N TRP A 19 -4.21 1.05 -6.08
CA TRP A 19 -4.04 2.24 -6.92
C TRP A 19 -3.29 1.88 -8.20
N THR A 20 -3.90 2.22 -9.33
CA THR A 20 -3.25 2.14 -10.63
C THR A 20 -2.46 3.41 -10.84
N GLN A 21 -1.13 3.29 -10.85
CA GLN A 21 -0.25 4.40 -11.20
C GLN A 21 0.35 4.17 -12.60
N THR A 22 0.37 5.22 -13.40
CA THR A 22 1.03 5.33 -14.70
C THR A 22 2.07 6.42 -14.62
N TYR A 23 3.31 6.14 -15.02
CA TYR A 23 4.40 7.10 -14.94
C TYR A 23 4.08 8.39 -15.71
N ASP A 24 3.70 9.44 -14.99
CA ASP A 24 3.34 10.77 -15.51
C ASP A 24 4.25 11.87 -14.95
N GLY A 25 5.32 11.49 -14.24
CA GLY A 25 6.25 12.37 -13.57
C GLY A 25 5.73 12.95 -12.24
N LYS A 26 4.54 12.55 -11.78
CA LYS A 26 3.97 12.99 -10.51
C LYS A 26 4.07 11.91 -9.44
N TRP A 27 3.98 12.36 -8.20
CA TRP A 27 3.88 11.50 -7.03
C TRP A 27 2.44 11.51 -6.54
N GLU A 28 1.90 10.34 -6.26
CA GLU A 28 0.60 10.21 -5.59
C GLU A 28 0.78 10.23 -4.07
N SER A 29 0.07 11.15 -3.41
CA SER A 29 -0.01 11.18 -1.96
C SER A 29 -1.24 10.39 -1.52
N LEU A 30 -1.04 9.36 -0.69
CA LEU A 30 -2.12 8.53 -0.17
C LEU A 30 -2.36 8.85 1.29
N ASP A 31 -3.62 9.11 1.62
CA ASP A 31 -4.14 9.21 2.98
C ASP A 31 -5.27 8.20 3.13
N VAL A 32 -5.09 7.22 4.02
CA VAL A 32 -5.98 6.06 4.17
C VAL A 32 -6.45 6.04 5.61
N ASP A 33 -7.78 6.02 5.79
CA ASP A 33 -8.36 5.89 7.13
C ASP A 33 -8.08 4.50 7.71
N LEU A 34 -7.44 4.49 8.88
CA LEU A 34 -7.10 3.28 9.63
C LEU A 34 -8.02 3.03 10.83
N SER A 35 -9.09 3.83 10.99
CA SER A 35 -10.02 3.75 12.14
C SER A 35 -10.59 2.34 12.37
N SER A 36 -10.84 1.59 11.30
CA SER A 36 -11.33 0.20 11.35
C SER A 36 -10.35 -0.82 11.99
N LEU A 37 -9.11 -0.39 12.20
CA LEU A 37 -8.01 -1.19 12.76
C LEU A 37 -7.66 -0.78 14.19
N ASP A 38 -8.40 0.16 14.79
CA ASP A 38 -8.14 0.61 16.15
C ASP A 38 -8.20 -0.55 17.16
N GLY A 39 -7.27 -0.54 18.11
CA GLY A 39 -7.10 -1.59 19.12
C GLY A 39 -6.51 -2.92 18.61
N LYS A 40 -6.17 -3.05 17.32
CA LYS A 40 -5.60 -4.30 16.76
C LYS A 40 -4.08 -4.25 16.67
N SER A 41 -3.44 -5.42 16.72
CA SER A 41 -2.04 -5.56 16.33
C SER A 41 -1.96 -5.71 14.81
N VAL A 42 -1.35 -4.73 14.12
CA VAL A 42 -1.41 -4.64 12.65
C VAL A 42 -0.03 -4.69 12.04
N GLN A 43 0.11 -5.49 10.98
CA GLN A 43 1.25 -5.46 10.07
C GLN A 43 0.80 -4.88 8.73
N PHE A 44 1.39 -3.76 8.31
CA PHE A 44 1.12 -3.17 6.99
C PHE A 44 2.06 -3.74 5.94
N ILE A 45 1.53 -3.98 4.75
CA ILE A 45 2.23 -4.56 3.62
C ILE A 45 2.07 -3.62 2.43
N LEU A 46 3.20 -3.10 1.94
CA LEU A 46 3.26 -2.29 0.72
C LEU A 46 3.57 -3.21 -0.44
N LYS A 47 2.59 -3.47 -1.31
CA LYS A 47 2.70 -4.46 -2.39
C LYS A 47 2.63 -3.77 -3.76
N VAL A 48 3.48 -4.20 -4.70
CA VAL A 48 3.38 -3.81 -6.12
C VAL A 48 3.17 -5.05 -6.95
N LEU A 49 2.17 -5.00 -7.81
CA LEU A 49 1.93 -5.98 -8.85
C LEU A 49 2.33 -5.35 -10.18
N ASN A 50 3.22 -5.99 -10.92
CA ASN A 50 3.56 -5.55 -12.26
C ASN A 50 2.41 -5.85 -13.23
N ASN A 51 2.29 -5.07 -14.31
CA ASN A 51 1.23 -5.27 -15.32
C ASN A 51 1.75 -6.06 -16.53
N GLY A 52 2.63 -7.05 -16.33
CA GLY A 52 3.21 -7.86 -17.41
C GLY A 52 4.69 -8.15 -17.24
N ASN A 53 5.54 -7.53 -18.05
CA ASN A 53 6.99 -7.58 -17.87
C ASN A 53 7.41 -6.54 -16.82
N SER A 54 8.20 -6.93 -15.82
CA SER A 54 8.73 -6.01 -14.80
C SER A 54 10.07 -5.37 -15.20
N GLN A 55 10.58 -5.66 -16.38
CA GLN A 55 11.81 -5.04 -16.87
C GLN A 55 11.64 -3.52 -16.92
N ASP A 56 12.53 -2.82 -16.23
CA ASP A 56 12.55 -1.36 -16.06
C ASP A 56 11.41 -0.76 -15.21
N ASP A 57 10.60 -1.59 -14.53
CA ASP A 57 9.63 -1.10 -13.55
C ASP A 57 10.35 -0.52 -12.32
N LEU A 58 10.06 0.74 -11.99
CA LEU A 58 10.53 1.40 -10.77
C LEU A 58 9.35 1.69 -9.85
N ALA A 59 9.48 1.28 -8.59
CA ALA A 59 8.52 1.58 -7.53
C ALA A 59 9.23 2.31 -6.38
N PHE A 60 8.61 3.39 -5.91
CA PHE A 60 9.11 4.15 -4.78
C PHE A 60 7.98 4.37 -3.76
N TRP A 61 8.34 4.24 -2.48
CA TRP A 61 7.51 4.66 -1.37
C TRP A 61 8.23 5.77 -0.63
N LEU A 62 7.65 6.96 -0.67
CA LEU A 62 8.24 8.14 -0.07
C LEU A 62 7.65 8.38 1.31
N ALA A 63 8.51 8.32 2.34
CA ALA A 63 8.18 8.63 3.73
C ALA A 63 6.87 7.99 4.25
N PRO A 64 6.68 6.66 4.11
CA PRO A 64 5.51 6.00 4.66
C PRO A 64 5.46 6.22 6.18
N ARG A 65 4.32 6.70 6.67
CA ARG A 65 4.11 6.97 8.10
C ARG A 65 2.69 6.61 8.50
N VAL A 66 2.55 6.13 9.73
CA VAL A 66 1.27 6.03 10.43
C VAL A 66 1.20 7.19 11.40
N VAL A 67 0.11 7.94 11.35
CA VAL A 67 -0.14 9.12 12.19
C VAL A 67 -1.37 8.88 13.05
N ARG A 68 -1.46 9.57 14.19
CA ARG A 68 -2.54 9.47 15.18
C ARG A 68 -3.41 10.72 15.14
#